data_AF-A0A238JQE4-F1
#
_entry.id   AF-A0A238JQE4-F1
#
_cell.length_a   1.000
_cell.length_b   1.000
_cell.length_c   1.000
_cell.angle_alpha   90.00
_cell.angle_beta   90.00
_cell.angle_gamma   90.00
#
_symmetry.space_group_name_H-M   'P 1'
#
loop_
_entity.id
_entity.type
_entity.pdbx_description
1 polymer ?
#
loop_
_entity_poly.entity_id
_entity_poly.type
_entity_poly.pdbx_seq_one_letter_code
_entity_poly.pdbx_strand_id
1 'polypeptide(L)'
;MALDTPFVRFVRSGGKSEFTVSLDRLNRAPERKDASFNLAPYLQRFLELLEDADAGNAAFLSESLGDADGYNSGPLKQRIFDEFEARLTVTQAVYEREGHDRAGILSLIEVDIQANEAWLLRRFENELNEARQRAAGVTHYIWRSADDSKVRSSHAERDDRVFPWDHGFPDGLPGEAHNCRCYAEPAILNGQTILTGRPVSPDLADRISDAQGRGLARAGEDALVSTVTGIYDVLRFSYLGYRRLFGVITDEEEQERLTARQNILDALERLAELDRETAEQIAEEAASYFEAQHAELRLLDLEYRLGLTSEEALLRAYEDVAYLDASVLLGGTAFTAGAAKLGINLTRLRPTAALNALRAGRNRFDDMINTRRREVDTLVASRFADLEAQGHGPQRHEGAVTRQMLEDRVLRGIDPMTGTTTDGVTGGTHNTVRTATRITNEADFVAAEAQIRRSPDYRAARDEAMSRLGLRTRTTFEVSLPIEDVLGRDFHNAVEGIRRLGSVKNPTGIQTVDFGSGTVTAVYELLHTGEPSLVTLFPTGVR
;
A
#
# COMPACT_ATOMS: atom_id res chain seq x y z
N MET A 1 -65.60 -19.83 -19.33
CA MET A 1 -66.59 -19.83 -18.23
C MET A 1 -66.61 -18.45 -17.60
N ALA A 2 -67.65 -17.64 -17.85
CA ALA A 2 -67.84 -16.36 -17.18
C ALA A 2 -68.49 -16.60 -15.80
N LEU A 3 -67.94 -15.98 -14.75
CA LEU A 3 -68.40 -16.13 -13.37
C LEU A 3 -69.83 -15.60 -13.20
N ASP A 4 -70.77 -16.49 -12.84
CA ASP A 4 -72.19 -16.19 -12.62
C ASP A 4 -72.42 -15.55 -11.25
N THR A 5 -72.10 -14.25 -11.13
CA THR A 5 -72.25 -13.50 -9.88
C THR A 5 -73.71 -13.09 -9.63
N PRO A 6 -74.10 -12.84 -8.35
CA PRO A 6 -75.46 -12.42 -8.00
C PRO A 6 -75.92 -11.15 -8.73
N PHE A 7 -75.00 -10.23 -8.99
CA PHE A 7 -75.25 -9.00 -9.75
C PHE A 7 -75.58 -9.27 -11.22
N VAL A 8 -74.83 -10.19 -11.86
CA VAL A 8 -75.11 -10.64 -13.24
C VAL A 8 -76.47 -11.36 -13.30
N ARG A 9 -76.84 -12.09 -12.24
CA ARG A 9 -78.16 -12.72 -12.10
C ARG A 9 -79.30 -11.70 -11.95
N PHE A 10 -79.10 -10.62 -11.20
CA PHE A 10 -80.06 -9.51 -11.06
C PHE A 10 -80.32 -8.81 -12.39
N VAL A 11 -79.27 -8.47 -13.13
CA VAL A 11 -79.37 -7.81 -14.45
C VAL A 11 -80.11 -8.70 -15.47
N ARG A 12 -79.86 -10.02 -15.45
CA ARG A 12 -80.56 -10.97 -16.32
C ARG A 12 -82.04 -11.18 -15.97
N SER A 13 -82.45 -10.92 -14.73
CA SER A 13 -83.84 -11.02 -14.28
C SER A 13 -84.72 -9.82 -14.64
N GLY A 14 -84.15 -8.79 -15.30
CA GLY A 14 -84.86 -7.55 -15.58
C GLY A 14 -85.20 -6.75 -14.31
N GLY A 15 -84.39 -6.90 -13.25
CA GLY A 15 -84.55 -6.15 -12.00
C GLY A 15 -85.65 -6.68 -11.07
N LYS A 16 -86.14 -7.91 -11.27
CA LYS A 16 -87.23 -8.49 -10.46
C LYS A 16 -86.78 -9.41 -9.33
N SER A 17 -85.47 -9.60 -9.13
CA SER A 17 -84.96 -10.39 -8.00
C SER A 17 -84.62 -9.49 -6.82
N GLU A 18 -85.23 -9.75 -5.68
CA GLU A 18 -84.91 -9.11 -4.40
C GLU A 18 -83.63 -9.72 -3.82
N PHE A 19 -82.66 -8.88 -3.45
CA PHE A 19 -81.47 -9.32 -2.73
C PHE A 19 -81.24 -8.45 -1.49
N THR A 20 -81.06 -9.11 -0.35
CA THR A 20 -80.87 -8.44 0.94
C THR A 20 -79.42 -7.98 1.06
N VAL A 21 -79.21 -6.66 1.12
CA VAL A 21 -77.91 -6.08 1.46
C VAL A 21 -77.86 -5.88 2.97
N SER A 22 -76.86 -6.47 3.64
CA SER A 22 -76.68 -6.25 5.08
C SER A 22 -76.30 -4.79 5.35
N LEU A 23 -77.13 -4.10 6.14
CA LEU A 23 -76.93 -2.71 6.59
C LEU A 23 -75.68 -2.52 7.46
N ASP A 24 -75.04 -3.60 7.92
CA ASP A 24 -73.81 -3.56 8.71
C ASP A 24 -72.60 -2.98 7.92
N ARG A 25 -72.69 -2.92 6.59
CA ARG A 25 -71.70 -2.25 5.73
C ARG A 25 -71.93 -0.75 5.52
N LEU A 26 -73.10 -0.22 5.92
CA LEU A 26 -73.43 1.21 5.75
C LEU A 26 -73.08 2.06 6.98
N ASN A 27 -72.72 1.43 8.11
CA ASN A 27 -72.31 2.10 9.35
C ASN A 27 -70.81 2.05 9.65
N ARG A 28 -69.98 1.57 8.71
CA ARG A 28 -68.57 1.96 8.73
C ARG A 28 -68.51 3.41 8.26
N ALA A 29 -67.92 4.27 9.09
CA ALA A 29 -67.41 5.58 8.66
C ALA A 29 -66.78 5.42 7.27
N PRO A 30 -66.99 6.38 6.33
CA PRO A 30 -66.43 6.25 5.00
C PRO A 30 -64.95 5.92 5.14
N GLU A 31 -64.55 4.71 4.73
CA GLU A 31 -63.14 4.39 4.57
C GLU A 31 -62.64 5.44 3.58
N ARG A 32 -61.90 6.41 4.10
CA ARG A 32 -61.20 7.42 3.32
C ARG A 32 -60.30 6.64 2.37
N LYS A 33 -60.78 6.40 1.15
CA LYS A 33 -59.93 6.04 0.00
C LYS A 33 -59.16 7.30 -0.41
N ASP A 34 -58.39 7.86 0.51
CA ASP A 34 -57.44 8.92 0.22
C ASP A 34 -56.10 8.24 -0.03
N ALA A 35 -55.68 8.28 -1.29
CA ALA A 35 -54.43 7.73 -1.79
C ALA A 35 -53.26 8.16 -0.89
N SER A 36 -52.62 7.19 -0.24
CA SER A 36 -51.37 7.39 0.46
C SER A 36 -50.37 8.06 -0.48
N PHE A 37 -49.57 8.99 0.05
CA PHE A 37 -48.50 9.61 -0.70
C PHE A 37 -47.56 8.51 -1.23
N ASN A 38 -47.27 8.54 -2.53
CA ASN A 38 -46.46 7.51 -3.17
C ASN A 38 -44.97 7.81 -2.93
N LEU A 39 -44.36 7.08 -1.99
CA LEU A 39 -42.94 7.20 -1.67
C LEU A 39 -42.01 6.55 -2.71
N ALA A 40 -42.52 5.66 -3.58
CA ALA A 40 -41.69 4.87 -4.48
C ALA A 40 -40.73 5.70 -5.37
N PRO A 41 -41.14 6.84 -5.97
CA PRO A 41 -40.23 7.66 -6.76
C PRO A 41 -39.07 8.24 -5.94
N TYR A 42 -39.29 8.55 -4.67
CA TYR A 42 -38.27 9.11 -3.77
C TYR A 42 -37.30 8.04 -3.29
N LEU A 43 -37.81 6.85 -2.97
CA LEU A 43 -36.98 5.70 -2.65
C LEU A 43 -36.09 5.31 -3.84
N GLN A 44 -36.65 5.26 -5.05
CA GLN A 44 -35.91 4.98 -6.27
C GLN A 44 -34.81 6.03 -6.52
N ARG A 45 -35.16 7.31 -6.40
CA ARG A 45 -34.18 8.40 -6.53
C ARG A 45 -33.06 8.31 -5.49
N PHE A 46 -33.39 7.93 -4.25
CA PHE A 46 -32.38 7.77 -3.21
C PHE A 46 -31.43 6.61 -3.48
N LEU A 47 -31.93 5.49 -4.02
CA LEU A 47 -31.07 4.41 -4.49
C LEU A 47 -30.10 4.88 -5.57
N GLU A 48 -30.58 5.65 -6.55
CA GLU A 48 -29.74 6.22 -7.61
C GLU A 48 -28.65 7.13 -7.03
N LEU A 49 -28.98 7.97 -6.03
CA LEU A 49 -27.99 8.80 -5.33
C LEU A 49 -26.93 7.96 -4.59
N LEU A 50 -27.32 6.85 -3.97
CA LEU A 50 -26.37 5.94 -3.32
C LEU A 50 -25.44 5.28 -4.34
N GLU A 51 -25.97 4.84 -5.49
CA GLU A 51 -25.16 4.26 -6.57
C GLU A 51 -24.20 5.30 -7.19
N ASP A 52 -24.66 6.53 -7.41
CA ASP A 52 -23.84 7.62 -7.94
C ASP A 52 -22.72 8.00 -6.96
N ALA A 53 -23.02 8.11 -5.67
CA ALA A 53 -22.02 8.37 -4.63
C ALA A 53 -21.01 7.20 -4.52
N ASP A 54 -21.48 5.96 -4.65
CA ASP A 54 -20.66 4.76 -4.64
C ASP A 54 -19.68 4.72 -5.83
N ALA A 55 -20.17 5.01 -7.04
CA ALA A 55 -19.35 5.09 -8.23
C ALA A 55 -18.38 6.28 -8.20
N GLY A 56 -18.85 7.45 -7.76
CA GLY A 56 -18.05 8.66 -7.65
C GLY A 56 -16.89 8.50 -6.66
N ASN A 57 -17.16 7.95 -5.48
CA ASN A 57 -16.11 7.68 -4.51
C ASN A 57 -15.12 6.59 -5.00
N ALA A 58 -15.58 5.61 -5.78
CA ALA A 58 -14.69 4.58 -6.34
C ALA A 58 -13.74 5.19 -7.36
N ALA A 59 -14.26 6.05 -8.24
CA ALA A 59 -13.44 6.78 -9.21
C ALA A 59 -12.42 7.69 -8.52
N PHE A 60 -12.84 8.46 -7.51
CA PHE A 60 -11.94 9.31 -6.71
C PHE A 60 -10.81 8.52 -6.05
N LEU A 61 -11.13 7.38 -5.43
CA LEU A 61 -10.12 6.53 -4.80
C LEU A 61 -9.26 5.79 -5.82
N SER A 62 -9.81 5.40 -6.96
CA SER A 62 -9.06 4.76 -8.05
C SER A 62 -8.01 5.71 -8.63
N GLU A 63 -8.38 6.99 -8.83
CA GLU A 63 -7.46 8.05 -9.23
C GLU A 63 -6.35 8.28 -8.20
N SER A 64 -6.70 8.21 -6.91
CA SER A 64 -5.79 8.50 -5.80
C SER A 64 -4.89 7.31 -5.40
N LEU A 65 -5.38 6.07 -5.51
CA LEU A 65 -4.77 4.86 -4.91
C LEU A 65 -4.47 3.73 -5.92
N GLY A 66 -4.86 3.88 -7.19
CA GLY A 66 -4.88 2.79 -8.17
C GLY A 66 -6.09 1.86 -7.97
N ASP A 67 -6.08 0.68 -8.60
CA ASP A 67 -7.19 -0.30 -8.58
C ASP A 67 -7.52 -0.78 -7.14
N ALA A 68 -8.35 -0.01 -6.44
CA ALA A 68 -8.70 -0.18 -5.03
C ALA A 68 -10.03 -0.95 -4.85
N ASP A 69 -10.49 -1.62 -5.91
CA ASP A 69 -11.78 -2.30 -6.01
C ASP A 69 -11.79 -3.60 -5.21
N GLY A 70 -11.84 -3.47 -3.88
CA GLY A 70 -11.93 -4.60 -2.94
C GLY A 70 -13.09 -4.51 -1.93
N TYR A 71 -13.71 -3.34 -1.77
CA TYR A 71 -14.74 -3.12 -0.75
C TYR A 71 -16.15 -3.33 -1.31
N ASN A 72 -16.90 -4.27 -0.73
CA ASN A 72 -18.32 -4.47 -1.04
C ASN A 72 -19.19 -3.46 -0.27
N SER A 73 -19.66 -2.41 -0.96
CA SER A 73 -20.53 -1.36 -0.42
C SER A 73 -21.98 -1.79 -0.20
N GLY A 74 -22.41 -2.95 -0.73
CA GLY A 74 -23.79 -3.42 -0.71
C GLY A 74 -24.46 -3.40 0.68
N PRO A 75 -23.84 -3.97 1.73
CA PRO A 75 -24.39 -3.94 3.08
C PRO A 75 -24.55 -2.53 3.66
N LEU A 76 -23.66 -1.59 3.31
CA LEU A 76 -23.75 -0.20 3.75
C LEU A 76 -24.89 0.52 3.01
N LYS A 77 -25.00 0.35 1.69
CA LYS A 77 -26.09 0.89 0.88
C LYS A 77 -27.46 0.42 1.39
N GLN A 78 -27.61 -0.88 1.64
CA GLN A 78 -28.86 -1.45 2.17
C GLN A 78 -29.23 -0.82 3.51
N ARG A 79 -28.28 -0.71 4.45
CA ARG A 79 -28.53 -0.14 5.78
C ARG A 79 -29.01 1.31 5.71
N ILE A 80 -28.40 2.12 4.86
CA ILE A 80 -28.76 3.53 4.69
C ILE A 80 -30.11 3.67 3.97
N PHE A 81 -30.36 2.83 2.97
CA PHE A 81 -31.65 2.78 2.29
C PHE A 81 -32.80 2.40 3.24
N ASP A 82 -32.61 1.37 4.06
CA ASP A 82 -33.59 0.94 5.06
C ASP A 82 -33.86 2.05 6.09
N GLU A 83 -32.82 2.79 6.51
CA GLU A 83 -32.97 3.94 7.41
C GLU A 83 -33.79 5.07 6.75
N PHE A 84 -33.55 5.36 5.48
CA PHE A 84 -34.33 6.35 4.73
C PHE A 84 -35.80 5.94 4.61
N GLU A 85 -36.06 4.70 4.18
CA GLU A 85 -37.41 4.16 4.04
C GLU A 85 -38.18 4.21 5.36
N ALA A 86 -37.54 3.82 6.46
CA ALA A 86 -38.13 3.87 7.79
C ALA A 86 -38.46 5.31 8.21
N ARG A 87 -37.55 6.27 7.98
CA ARG A 87 -37.78 7.69 8.31
C ARG A 87 -38.93 8.27 7.51
N LEU A 88 -38.98 8.04 6.20
CA LEU A 88 -40.06 8.55 5.35
C LEU A 88 -41.42 7.96 5.74
N THR A 89 -41.45 6.67 6.05
CA THR A 89 -42.68 5.99 6.52
C THR A 89 -43.19 6.62 7.81
N VAL A 90 -42.30 6.92 8.75
CA VAL A 90 -42.66 7.58 10.03
C VAL A 90 -43.14 9.02 9.79
N THR A 91 -42.41 9.80 8.98
CA THR A 91 -42.76 11.18 8.66
C THR A 91 -44.13 11.27 7.96
N GLN A 92 -44.38 10.39 6.99
CA GLN A 92 -45.68 10.32 6.32
C GLN A 92 -46.81 10.03 7.33
N ALA A 93 -46.61 9.06 8.22
CA ALA A 93 -47.60 8.72 9.24
C ALA A 93 -47.86 9.87 10.24
N VAL A 94 -46.88 10.74 10.51
CA VAL A 94 -47.07 11.95 11.31
C VAL A 94 -47.98 12.94 10.58
N TYR A 95 -47.67 13.27 9.33
CA TYR A 95 -48.46 14.24 8.56
C TYR A 95 -49.89 13.77 8.29
N GLU A 96 -50.09 12.48 8.06
CA GLU A 96 -51.43 11.88 7.93
C GLU A 96 -52.23 11.97 9.23
N ARG A 97 -51.60 11.82 10.40
CA ARG A 97 -52.26 11.96 11.71
C ARG A 97 -52.60 13.41 12.06
N GLU A 98 -51.78 14.36 11.66
CA GLU A 98 -52.00 15.79 11.92
C GLU A 98 -53.14 16.39 11.09
N GLY A 99 -53.70 15.62 10.14
CA GLY A 99 -54.89 16.01 9.40
C GLY A 99 -54.65 17.06 8.33
N HIS A 100 -53.39 17.25 7.91
CA HIS A 100 -53.04 18.12 6.79
C HIS A 100 -53.77 17.69 5.51
N ASP A 101 -54.15 18.65 4.68
CA ASP A 101 -54.70 18.33 3.36
C ASP A 101 -53.59 17.82 2.42
N ARG A 102 -53.98 17.22 1.30
CA ARG A 102 -53.02 16.59 0.37
C ARG A 102 -51.95 17.57 -0.12
N ALA A 103 -52.28 18.83 -0.33
CA ALA A 103 -51.32 19.83 -0.83
C ALA A 103 -50.33 20.26 0.27
N GLY A 104 -50.80 20.39 1.52
CA GLY A 104 -49.97 20.66 2.69
C GLY A 104 -49.02 19.51 3.01
N ILE A 105 -49.50 18.26 2.94
CA ILE A 105 -48.65 17.07 3.11
C ILE A 105 -47.55 17.04 2.05
N LEU A 106 -47.88 17.30 0.78
CA LEU A 106 -46.90 17.31 -0.32
C LEU A 106 -45.76 18.32 -0.08
N SER A 107 -46.09 19.56 0.27
CA SER A 107 -45.07 20.59 0.47
C SER A 107 -44.18 20.34 1.69
N LEU A 108 -44.74 19.81 2.78
CA LEU A 108 -43.99 19.56 4.02
C LEU A 108 -43.13 18.30 3.90
N ILE A 109 -43.70 17.23 3.35
CA ILE A 109 -42.99 15.96 3.19
C ILE A 109 -41.85 16.07 2.19
N GLU A 110 -41.98 16.87 1.13
CA GLU A 110 -40.88 17.10 0.17
C GLU A 110 -39.67 17.78 0.82
N VAL A 111 -39.90 18.76 1.70
CA VAL A 111 -38.82 19.44 2.45
C VAL A 111 -38.13 18.45 3.39
N ASP A 112 -38.90 17.63 4.10
CA ASP A 112 -38.35 16.61 4.99
C ASP A 112 -37.61 15.51 4.21
N ILE A 113 -38.13 15.09 3.07
CA ILE A 113 -37.47 14.11 2.19
C ILE A 113 -36.13 14.66 1.76
N GLN A 114 -36.07 15.90 1.25
CA GLN A 114 -34.83 16.52 0.81
C GLN A 114 -33.82 16.67 1.95
N ALA A 115 -34.29 17.02 3.16
CA ALA A 115 -33.42 17.13 4.33
C ALA A 115 -32.86 15.77 4.77
N ASN A 116 -33.70 14.73 4.81
CA ASN A 116 -33.27 13.36 5.16
C ASN A 116 -32.36 12.77 4.09
N GLU A 117 -32.69 12.94 2.80
CA GLU A 117 -31.87 12.55 1.65
C GLU A 117 -30.48 13.17 1.76
N ALA A 118 -30.39 14.49 1.90
CA ALA A 118 -29.11 15.19 1.99
C ALA A 118 -28.29 14.82 3.23
N TRP A 119 -28.95 14.55 4.37
CA TRP A 119 -28.25 14.13 5.59
C TRP A 119 -27.74 12.68 5.50
N LEU A 120 -28.59 11.74 5.07
CA LEU A 120 -28.21 10.33 4.94
C LEU A 120 -27.21 10.10 3.82
N LEU A 121 -27.34 10.80 2.69
CA LEU A 121 -26.39 10.71 1.59
C LEU A 121 -25.00 11.15 2.04
N ARG A 122 -24.89 12.30 2.74
CA ARG A 122 -23.61 12.74 3.30
C ARG A 122 -23.02 11.74 4.28
N ARG A 123 -23.85 11.20 5.18
CA ARG A 123 -23.40 10.17 6.13
C ARG A 123 -22.88 8.93 5.39
N PHE A 124 -23.60 8.48 4.36
CA PHE A 124 -23.18 7.38 3.50
C PHE A 124 -21.85 7.67 2.81
N GLU A 125 -21.69 8.83 2.19
CA GLU A 125 -20.45 9.23 1.52
C GLU A 125 -19.26 9.17 2.47
N ASN A 126 -19.41 9.64 3.71
CA ASN A 126 -18.33 9.61 4.71
C ASN A 126 -18.03 8.19 5.20
N GLU A 127 -19.04 7.41 5.59
CA GLU A 127 -18.86 6.02 6.04
C GLU A 127 -18.27 5.14 4.93
N LEU A 128 -18.70 5.35 3.68
CA LEU A 128 -18.20 4.64 2.51
C LEU A 128 -16.74 4.98 2.23
N ASN A 129 -16.42 6.28 2.23
CA ASN A 129 -15.08 6.78 1.95
C ASN A 129 -14.07 6.27 2.99
N GLU A 130 -14.41 6.32 4.28
CA GLU A 130 -13.61 5.71 5.33
C GLU A 130 -13.44 4.20 5.12
N ALA A 131 -14.54 3.48 4.92
CA ALA A 131 -14.51 2.03 4.82
C ALA A 131 -13.66 1.55 3.65
N ARG A 132 -13.74 2.22 2.49
CA ARG A 132 -12.93 1.93 1.31
C ARG A 132 -11.46 2.28 1.51
N GLN A 133 -11.16 3.46 2.07
CA GLN A 133 -9.79 3.84 2.38
C GLN A 133 -9.15 2.85 3.35
N ARG A 134 -9.83 2.50 4.45
CA ARG A 134 -9.36 1.46 5.39
C ARG A 134 -9.20 0.10 4.72
N ALA A 135 -10.15 -0.32 3.87
CA ALA A 135 -10.07 -1.57 3.11
C ALA A 135 -8.88 -1.58 2.12
N ALA A 136 -8.54 -0.42 1.57
CA ALA A 136 -7.36 -0.22 0.72
C ALA A 136 -6.04 -0.11 1.52
N GLY A 137 -6.09 -0.21 2.86
CA GLY A 137 -4.92 -0.12 3.73
C GLY A 137 -4.45 1.32 3.98
N VAL A 138 -5.28 2.32 3.70
CA VAL A 138 -5.03 3.71 4.10
C VAL A 138 -5.31 3.83 5.60
N THR A 139 -4.32 4.29 6.35
CA THR A 139 -4.35 4.42 7.81
C THR A 139 -4.45 5.86 8.27
N HIS A 140 -4.08 6.80 7.41
CA HIS A 140 -4.11 8.22 7.69
C HIS A 140 -4.86 8.94 6.57
N TYR A 141 -5.57 9.99 6.94
CA TYR A 141 -6.27 10.87 6.01
C TYR A 141 -5.85 12.31 6.23
N ILE A 142 -5.94 13.11 5.18
CA ILE A 142 -5.90 14.58 5.28
C ILE A 142 -7.34 15.05 5.51
N TRP A 143 -7.54 15.83 6.56
CA TRP A 143 -8.83 16.47 6.79
C TRP A 143 -8.99 17.60 5.76
N ARG A 144 -10.06 17.56 4.95
CA ARG A 144 -10.40 18.63 4.01
C ARG A 144 -11.69 19.32 4.42
N SER A 145 -11.63 20.62 4.56
CA SER A 145 -12.76 21.47 4.91
C SER A 145 -13.52 21.93 3.66
N ALA A 146 -14.66 22.59 3.85
CA ALA A 146 -15.41 23.20 2.75
C ALA A 146 -14.92 24.62 2.38
N ASP A 147 -13.89 25.11 3.09
CA ASP A 147 -13.21 26.39 2.89
C ASP A 147 -14.11 27.62 2.80
N ASP A 148 -15.21 27.60 3.55
CA ASP A 148 -16.15 28.70 3.61
C ASP A 148 -16.41 29.21 5.02
N SER A 149 -17.08 30.37 5.09
CA SER A 149 -17.42 31.04 6.36
C SER A 149 -18.30 30.24 7.33
N LYS A 150 -18.84 29.08 6.91
CA LYS A 150 -19.66 28.20 7.76
C LYS A 150 -18.86 27.07 8.37
N VAL A 151 -17.58 26.91 8.02
CA VAL A 151 -16.68 25.93 8.64
C VAL A 151 -16.45 26.31 10.11
N ARG A 152 -16.54 25.34 11.01
CA ARG A 152 -16.29 25.54 12.44
C ARG A 152 -14.80 25.82 12.64
N SER A 153 -14.45 26.67 13.61
CA SER A 153 -13.05 26.99 13.90
C SER A 153 -12.21 25.74 14.17
N SER A 154 -12.73 24.77 14.92
CA SER A 154 -12.07 23.49 15.18
C SER A 154 -11.83 22.65 13.92
N HIS A 155 -12.64 22.78 12.87
CA HIS A 155 -12.47 22.06 11.60
C HIS A 155 -11.49 22.78 10.70
N ALA A 156 -11.53 24.12 10.66
CA ALA A 156 -10.54 24.93 9.96
C ALA A 156 -9.11 24.71 10.52
N GLU A 157 -8.98 24.49 11.83
CA GLU A 157 -7.69 24.15 12.46
C GLU A 157 -7.17 22.75 12.12
N ARG A 158 -8.04 21.86 11.65
CA ARG A 158 -7.70 20.49 11.22
C ARG A 158 -7.43 20.41 9.73
N ASP A 159 -7.93 21.36 8.96
CA ASP A 159 -7.79 21.41 7.52
C ASP A 159 -6.33 21.29 7.07
N ASP A 160 -6.11 20.58 5.98
CA ASP A 160 -4.79 20.23 5.41
C ASP A 160 -3.85 19.43 6.33
N ARG A 161 -4.33 18.97 7.49
CA ARG A 161 -3.54 18.17 8.44
C ARG A 161 -3.86 16.70 8.33
N VAL A 162 -2.82 15.90 8.58
CA VAL A 162 -2.87 14.44 8.55
C VAL A 162 -3.29 13.91 9.92
N PHE A 163 -4.25 13.00 9.93
CA PHE A 163 -4.70 12.30 11.14
C PHE A 163 -4.80 10.80 10.88
N PRO A 164 -4.47 9.94 11.87
CA PRO A 164 -4.79 8.53 11.78
C PRO A 164 -6.30 8.34 11.84
N TRP A 165 -6.81 7.34 11.12
CA TRP A 165 -8.21 6.94 11.17
C TRP A 165 -8.70 6.55 12.57
N ASP A 166 -7.76 6.20 13.46
CA ASP A 166 -8.05 5.77 14.83
C ASP A 166 -8.05 6.96 15.81
N HIS A 167 -7.78 8.17 15.31
CA HIS A 167 -7.84 9.40 16.10
C HIS A 167 -9.28 9.80 16.40
N GLY A 168 -9.67 9.73 17.68
CA GLY A 168 -10.97 10.18 18.14
C GLY A 168 -11.02 11.69 18.35
N PHE A 169 -11.86 12.40 17.60
CA PHE A 169 -12.22 13.79 17.88
C PHE A 169 -13.53 13.88 18.68
N PRO A 170 -13.71 14.88 19.56
CA PRO A 170 -14.96 15.06 20.33
C PRO A 170 -16.23 15.20 19.46
N ASP A 171 -16.07 15.70 18.24
CA ASP A 171 -17.12 15.93 17.26
C ASP A 171 -17.07 14.95 16.07
N GLY A 172 -16.30 13.87 16.20
CA GLY A 172 -16.19 12.81 15.20
C GLY A 172 -15.20 13.10 14.07
N LEU A 173 -15.08 12.12 13.19
CA LEU A 173 -14.28 12.17 11.95
C LEU A 173 -14.86 13.19 10.95
N PRO A 174 -14.13 13.55 9.88
CA PRO A 174 -14.63 14.45 8.84
C PRO A 174 -16.02 14.00 8.37
N GLY A 175 -16.98 14.93 8.42
CA GLY A 175 -18.33 14.67 7.93
C GLY A 175 -19.30 13.99 8.91
N GLU A 176 -18.84 13.50 10.07
CA GLU A 176 -19.72 12.88 11.08
C GLU A 176 -20.55 13.91 11.88
N ALA A 177 -19.97 15.06 12.20
CA ALA A 177 -20.69 16.11 12.91
C ALA A 177 -21.93 16.59 12.14
N HIS A 178 -22.98 16.99 12.86
CA HIS A 178 -24.22 17.50 12.26
C HIS A 178 -23.94 18.65 11.27
N ASN A 179 -24.47 18.55 10.05
CA ASN A 179 -24.22 19.51 8.95
C ASN A 179 -22.73 19.75 8.63
N CYS A 180 -21.85 18.80 8.92
CA CYS A 180 -20.47 18.85 8.47
C CYS A 180 -20.38 18.55 6.97
N ARG A 181 -19.51 19.28 6.27
CA ARG A 181 -19.18 19.09 4.85
C ARG A 181 -17.70 18.79 4.65
N CYS A 182 -16.98 18.57 5.74
CA CYS A 182 -15.59 18.13 5.67
C CYS A 182 -15.57 16.68 5.20
N TYR A 183 -14.51 16.30 4.49
CA TYR A 183 -14.29 14.93 4.04
C TYR A 183 -12.84 14.52 4.31
N ALA A 184 -12.62 13.22 4.29
CA ALA A 184 -11.30 12.62 4.43
C ALA A 184 -10.70 12.38 3.05
N GLU A 185 -9.64 13.09 2.70
CA GLU A 185 -8.82 12.73 1.56
C GLU A 185 -7.81 11.67 2.00
N PRO A 186 -7.52 10.63 1.21
CA PRO A 186 -6.42 9.73 1.53
C PRO A 186 -5.17 10.56 1.77
N ALA A 187 -4.44 10.34 2.87
CA ALA A 187 -3.24 11.13 3.11
C ALA A 187 -2.19 10.74 2.07
N ILE A 188 -2.11 11.51 0.99
CA ILE A 188 -1.15 11.36 -0.10
C ILE A 188 -0.26 12.60 -0.05
N LEU A 189 0.95 12.45 0.48
CA LEU A 189 1.92 13.54 0.51
C LEU A 189 2.68 13.53 -0.81
N ASN A 190 2.52 14.59 -1.61
CA ASN A 190 3.21 14.80 -2.89
C ASN A 190 3.03 13.70 -3.95
N GLY A 191 1.86 13.04 -3.98
CA GLY A 191 1.61 11.91 -4.89
C GLY A 191 2.05 10.55 -4.35
N GLN A 192 2.59 10.50 -3.12
CA GLN A 192 2.81 9.27 -2.37
C GLN A 192 1.75 9.09 -1.30
N THR A 193 0.92 8.07 -1.46
CA THR A 193 -0.01 7.66 -0.42
C THR A 193 0.78 7.26 0.83
N ILE A 194 0.45 7.82 1.99
CA ILE A 194 0.80 7.31 3.32
C ILE A 194 0.06 5.97 3.49
N LEU A 195 0.54 4.96 2.77
CA LEU A 195 0.14 3.58 2.88
C LEU A 195 0.91 2.96 4.04
N THR A 196 0.55 3.30 5.28
CA THR A 196 0.89 2.34 6.35
C THR A 196 -0.19 1.27 6.30
N GLY A 197 0.10 0.09 5.74
CA GLY A 197 -0.80 -1.06 5.94
C GLY A 197 -1.06 -2.03 4.80
N ARG A 198 -0.48 -1.90 3.58
CA ARG A 198 -0.63 -3.01 2.61
C ARG A 198 0.00 -4.27 3.21
N PRO A 199 -0.78 -5.35 3.44
CA PRO A 199 -0.24 -6.56 4.03
C PRO A 199 0.82 -7.14 3.13
N VAL A 200 1.94 -7.52 3.73
CA VAL A 200 3.00 -8.22 3.03
C VAL A 200 2.57 -9.68 2.88
N SER A 201 2.67 -10.21 1.67
CA SER A 201 2.48 -11.64 1.46
C SER A 201 3.72 -12.39 1.96
N PRO A 202 3.59 -13.54 2.65
CA PRO A 202 4.72 -14.40 2.96
C PRO A 202 5.52 -14.77 1.69
N ASP A 203 6.79 -15.11 1.87
CA ASP A 203 7.67 -15.64 0.81
C ASP A 203 7.85 -14.67 -0.37
N LEU A 204 7.97 -13.37 -0.07
CA LEU A 204 8.19 -12.33 -1.07
C LEU A 204 9.44 -12.59 -1.91
N ALA A 205 10.52 -13.08 -1.28
CA ALA A 205 11.76 -13.42 -1.97
C ALA A 205 11.57 -14.47 -3.08
N ASP A 206 10.67 -15.44 -2.87
CA ASP A 206 10.33 -16.47 -3.86
C ASP A 206 9.53 -15.88 -5.02
N ARG A 207 8.55 -15.01 -4.71
CA ARG A 207 7.72 -14.36 -5.73
C ARG A 207 8.52 -13.41 -6.63
N ILE A 208 9.50 -12.70 -6.06
CA ILE A 208 10.47 -11.91 -6.84
C ILE A 208 11.27 -12.84 -7.76
N SER A 209 11.70 -14.00 -7.26
CA SER A 209 12.39 -15.02 -8.07
C SER A 209 11.55 -15.47 -9.27
N ASP A 210 10.27 -15.75 -9.03
CA ASP A 210 9.34 -16.17 -10.07
C ASP A 210 9.12 -15.06 -11.11
N ALA A 211 9.02 -13.80 -10.66
CA ALA A 211 8.89 -12.66 -11.56
C ALA A 211 10.12 -12.48 -12.47
N GLN A 212 11.32 -12.58 -11.90
CA GLN A 212 12.56 -12.59 -12.69
C GLN A 212 12.57 -13.76 -13.68
N GLY A 213 12.18 -14.96 -13.23
CA GLY A 213 12.07 -16.15 -14.08
C GLY A 213 11.14 -15.96 -15.28
N ARG A 214 9.98 -15.32 -15.08
CA ARG A 214 9.05 -14.98 -16.18
C ARG A 214 9.67 -13.99 -17.18
N GLY A 215 10.37 -12.97 -16.69
CA GLY A 215 11.08 -12.00 -17.53
C GLY A 215 12.13 -12.66 -18.40
N LEU A 216 12.94 -13.54 -17.81
CA LEU A 216 13.94 -14.34 -18.54
C LEU A 216 13.29 -15.26 -19.58
N ALA A 217 12.23 -15.98 -19.21
CA ALA A 217 11.53 -16.90 -20.11
C ALA A 217 10.96 -16.16 -21.32
N ARG A 218 10.31 -15.00 -21.10
CA ARG A 218 9.75 -14.15 -22.15
C ARG A 218 10.83 -13.65 -23.12
N ALA A 219 11.98 -13.24 -22.60
CA ALA A 219 13.10 -12.82 -23.44
C ALA A 219 13.65 -14.00 -24.27
N GLY A 220 13.73 -15.19 -23.67
CA GLY A 220 14.13 -16.42 -24.34
C GLY A 220 13.18 -16.85 -25.47
N GLU A 221 11.87 -16.73 -25.26
CA GLU A 221 10.84 -16.97 -26.28
C GLU A 221 10.98 -16.01 -27.46
N ASP A 222 11.16 -14.70 -27.18
CA ASP A 222 11.38 -13.68 -28.19
C ASP A 222 12.69 -13.93 -28.99
N ALA A 223 13.70 -14.54 -28.37
CA ALA A 223 15.00 -14.83 -28.97
C ALA A 223 15.10 -16.16 -29.75
N LEU A 224 14.33 -17.20 -29.37
CA LEU A 224 14.30 -18.51 -30.04
C LEU A 224 13.84 -18.45 -31.50
N VAL A 225 13.33 -17.30 -31.95
CA VAL A 225 13.06 -16.99 -33.35
C VAL A 225 14.36 -16.77 -34.17
N SER A 226 15.56 -16.60 -33.57
CA SER A 226 16.83 -16.51 -34.32
C SER A 226 18.14 -16.85 -33.56
N THR A 227 18.79 -17.95 -33.96
CA THR A 227 20.24 -18.33 -33.89
C THR A 227 20.98 -18.44 -32.54
N VAL A 228 21.54 -19.64 -32.32
CA VAL A 228 22.24 -20.12 -31.11
C VAL A 228 23.77 -20.09 -31.32
N THR A 229 24.49 -19.20 -30.64
CA THR A 229 25.93 -19.41 -30.31
C THR A 229 26.49 -18.48 -29.21
N GLY A 230 25.83 -17.36 -28.88
CA GLY A 230 26.30 -16.40 -27.85
C GLY A 230 25.61 -16.47 -26.48
N ILE A 231 24.70 -17.41 -26.28
CA ILE A 231 23.70 -17.41 -25.17
C ILE A 231 24.31 -17.52 -23.77
N TYR A 232 25.45 -18.22 -23.61
CA TYR A 232 26.05 -18.46 -22.28
C TYR A 232 26.81 -17.25 -21.72
N ASP A 233 27.73 -16.67 -22.50
CA ASP A 233 28.56 -15.50 -22.09
C ASP A 233 27.69 -14.31 -21.70
N VAL A 234 26.59 -14.20 -22.42
CA VAL A 234 25.56 -13.21 -22.31
C VAL A 234 24.75 -13.38 -21.01
N LEU A 235 24.12 -14.54 -20.78
CA LEU A 235 23.40 -14.81 -19.52
C LEU A 235 24.31 -14.65 -18.30
N ARG A 236 25.59 -14.98 -18.47
CA ARG A 236 26.62 -14.77 -17.46
C ARG A 236 26.92 -13.29 -17.24
N PHE A 237 26.98 -12.45 -18.27
CA PHE A 237 27.22 -11.02 -18.14
C PHE A 237 26.17 -10.29 -17.29
N SER A 238 24.86 -10.49 -17.54
CA SER A 238 23.83 -9.82 -16.71
C SER A 238 23.72 -10.41 -15.32
N TYR A 239 23.89 -11.73 -15.15
CA TYR A 239 23.99 -12.32 -13.82
C TYR A 239 25.12 -11.69 -13.00
N LEU A 240 26.28 -11.48 -13.62
CA LEU A 240 27.41 -10.80 -12.99
C LEU A 240 27.16 -9.29 -12.84
N GLY A 241 26.46 -8.64 -13.77
CA GLY A 241 26.00 -7.25 -13.65
C GLY A 241 25.09 -7.04 -12.44
N TYR A 242 24.13 -7.95 -12.23
CA TYR A 242 23.30 -8.03 -11.03
C TYR A 242 24.19 -8.15 -9.80
N ARG A 243 25.10 -9.14 -9.74
CA ARG A 243 26.02 -9.28 -8.60
C ARG A 243 26.87 -8.03 -8.34
N ARG A 244 27.33 -7.32 -9.37
CA ARG A 244 28.15 -6.10 -9.24
C ARG A 244 27.34 -4.94 -8.68
N LEU A 245 26.17 -4.70 -9.25
CA LEU A 245 25.23 -3.66 -8.82
C LEU A 245 24.87 -3.81 -7.34
N PHE A 246 24.81 -5.05 -6.88
CA PHE A 246 24.49 -5.41 -5.51
C PHE A 246 25.71 -5.72 -4.65
N GLY A 247 26.92 -5.35 -5.10
CA GLY A 247 28.15 -5.41 -4.29
C GLY A 247 28.59 -6.81 -3.87
N VAL A 248 27.95 -7.86 -4.40
CA VAL A 248 28.24 -9.28 -4.09
C VAL A 248 29.09 -9.94 -5.17
N ILE A 249 29.63 -9.15 -6.11
CA ILE A 249 30.56 -9.65 -7.12
C ILE A 249 31.95 -9.81 -6.53
N THR A 250 32.60 -10.93 -6.81
CA THR A 250 34.02 -11.12 -6.52
C THR A 250 34.91 -10.45 -7.57
N ASP A 251 36.17 -10.16 -7.25
CA ASP A 251 37.11 -9.58 -8.22
C ASP A 251 37.27 -10.44 -9.49
N GLU A 252 37.21 -11.77 -9.34
CA GLU A 252 37.29 -12.73 -10.44
C GLU A 252 36.04 -12.71 -11.32
N GLU A 253 34.86 -12.62 -10.70
CA GLU A 253 33.58 -12.45 -11.39
C GLU A 253 33.45 -11.09 -12.07
N GLU A 254 34.04 -10.01 -11.52
CA GLU A 254 34.06 -8.72 -12.19
C GLU A 254 34.94 -8.76 -13.45
N GLN A 255 36.07 -9.48 -13.41
CA GLN A 255 36.88 -9.72 -14.61
C GLN A 255 36.15 -10.59 -15.65
N GLU A 256 35.41 -11.61 -15.20
CA GLU A 256 34.56 -12.43 -16.06
C GLU A 256 33.47 -11.58 -16.73
N ARG A 257 32.83 -10.69 -15.97
CA ARG A 257 31.85 -9.73 -16.47
C ARG A 257 32.48 -8.79 -17.51
N LEU A 258 33.64 -8.22 -17.23
CA LEU A 258 34.34 -7.33 -18.17
C LEU A 258 34.74 -8.05 -19.46
N THR A 259 35.04 -9.35 -19.39
CA THR A 259 35.31 -10.18 -20.58
C THR A 259 34.04 -10.40 -21.39
N ALA A 260 32.93 -10.75 -20.74
CA ALA A 260 31.65 -10.91 -21.43
C ALA A 260 31.12 -9.59 -22.02
N ARG A 261 31.42 -8.43 -21.39
CA ARG A 261 31.22 -7.10 -21.99
C ARG A 261 31.93 -6.97 -23.33
N GLN A 262 33.18 -7.42 -23.41
CA GLN A 262 33.97 -7.34 -24.63
C GLN A 262 33.38 -8.23 -25.73
N ASN A 263 32.92 -9.44 -25.40
CA ASN A 263 32.25 -10.31 -26.36
C ASN A 263 30.94 -9.70 -26.90
N ILE A 264 30.20 -8.94 -26.08
CA ILE A 264 29.01 -8.18 -26.50
C ILE A 264 29.40 -7.03 -27.44
N LEU A 265 30.48 -6.30 -27.13
CA LEU A 265 31.01 -5.25 -28.00
C LEU A 265 31.42 -5.81 -29.37
N ASP A 266 32.13 -6.93 -29.39
CA ASP A 266 32.56 -7.61 -30.62
C ASP A 266 31.34 -8.13 -31.44
N ALA A 267 30.22 -8.46 -30.78
CA ALA A 267 28.96 -8.82 -31.44
C ALA A 267 28.21 -7.60 -32.01
N LEU A 268 28.31 -6.43 -31.35
CA LEU A 268 27.77 -5.16 -31.84
C LEU A 268 28.60 -4.60 -33.00
N GLU A 269 29.92 -4.78 -33.01
CA GLU A 269 30.80 -4.43 -34.15
C GLU A 269 30.45 -5.22 -35.42
N ARG A 270 29.83 -6.39 -35.29
CA ARG A 270 29.35 -7.19 -36.44
C ARG A 270 28.02 -6.71 -37.02
N LEU A 271 27.33 -5.75 -36.39
CA LEU A 271 25.99 -5.32 -36.78
C LEU A 271 25.91 -4.08 -37.68
N ALA A 272 27.00 -3.33 -37.89
CA ALA A 272 27.18 -2.38 -39.00
C ALA A 272 28.61 -1.83 -38.94
N GLU A 273 29.16 -1.36 -40.06
CA GLU A 273 30.40 -0.57 -40.12
C GLU A 273 30.24 0.77 -39.35
N LEU A 274 30.18 0.71 -38.02
CA LEU A 274 30.25 1.85 -37.11
C LEU A 274 31.72 2.15 -36.86
N ASP A 275 32.10 3.43 -36.85
CA ASP A 275 33.38 3.79 -36.28
C ASP A 275 33.40 3.47 -34.77
N ARG A 276 34.57 3.03 -34.29
CA ARG A 276 34.77 2.54 -32.92
C ARG A 276 34.30 3.54 -31.86
N GLU A 277 34.50 4.84 -32.10
CA GLU A 277 34.13 5.90 -31.15
C GLU A 277 32.62 5.97 -30.95
N THR A 278 31.84 5.91 -32.04
CA THR A 278 30.38 5.91 -31.99
C THR A 278 29.84 4.65 -31.30
N ALA A 279 30.46 3.49 -31.54
CA ALA A 279 30.10 2.24 -30.87
C ALA A 279 30.37 2.29 -29.35
N GLU A 280 31.52 2.83 -28.95
CA GLU A 280 31.88 3.03 -27.53
C GLU A 280 30.89 3.98 -26.83
N GLN A 281 30.51 5.10 -27.45
CA GLN A 281 29.53 6.04 -26.88
C GLN A 281 28.14 5.42 -26.68
N ILE A 282 27.65 4.63 -27.64
CA ILE A 282 26.36 3.96 -27.52
C ILE A 282 26.39 2.92 -26.40
N ALA A 283 27.48 2.15 -26.29
CA ALA A 283 27.63 1.15 -25.24
C ALA A 283 27.71 1.77 -23.84
N GLU A 284 28.40 2.90 -23.68
CA GLU A 284 28.48 3.64 -22.42
C GLU A 284 27.10 4.20 -22.01
N GLU A 285 26.39 4.87 -22.92
CA GLU A 285 25.06 5.41 -22.63
C GLU A 285 24.03 4.31 -22.35
N ALA A 286 24.14 3.15 -23.02
CA ALA A 286 23.31 1.98 -22.71
C ALA A 286 23.59 1.47 -21.30
N ALA A 287 24.86 1.33 -20.91
CA ALA A 287 25.23 0.93 -19.55
C ALA A 287 24.69 1.91 -18.49
N SER A 288 24.83 3.22 -18.71
CA SER A 288 24.25 4.23 -17.80
C SER A 288 22.72 4.17 -17.73
N TYR A 289 22.05 3.89 -18.85
CA TYR A 289 20.60 3.69 -18.86
C TYR A 289 20.19 2.46 -18.01
N PHE A 290 20.90 1.34 -18.13
CA PHE A 290 20.64 0.15 -17.30
C PHE A 290 20.91 0.43 -15.82
N GLU A 291 22.00 1.13 -15.49
CA GLU A 291 22.29 1.52 -14.11
C GLU A 291 21.18 2.41 -13.52
N ALA A 292 20.65 3.36 -14.30
CA ALA A 292 19.52 4.19 -13.89
C ALA A 292 18.23 3.39 -13.68
N GLN A 293 17.91 2.46 -14.58
CA GLN A 293 16.73 1.58 -14.44
C GLN A 293 16.85 0.68 -13.20
N HIS A 294 18.04 0.16 -12.92
CA HIS A 294 18.28 -0.62 -11.71
C HIS A 294 18.25 0.22 -10.43
N ALA A 295 18.65 1.50 -10.51
CA ALA A 295 18.48 2.43 -9.41
C ALA A 295 16.99 2.73 -9.13
N GLU A 296 16.17 2.78 -10.18
CA GLU A 296 14.71 2.89 -10.07
C GLU A 296 14.09 1.67 -9.38
N LEU A 297 14.47 0.45 -9.78
CA LEU A 297 14.02 -0.79 -9.13
C LEU A 297 14.36 -0.81 -7.63
N ARG A 298 15.58 -0.39 -7.25
CA ARG A 298 15.97 -0.30 -5.83
C ARG A 298 15.13 0.70 -5.04
N LEU A 299 14.78 1.84 -5.66
CA LEU A 299 13.90 2.81 -5.03
C LEU A 299 12.47 2.25 -4.87
N LEU A 300 11.98 1.53 -5.89
CA LEU A 300 10.66 0.88 -5.83
C LEU A 300 10.60 -0.24 -4.77
N ASP A 301 11.68 -1.02 -4.61
CA ASP A 301 11.78 -2.04 -3.55
C ASP A 301 11.75 -1.41 -2.16
N LEU A 302 12.49 -0.30 -1.95
CA LEU A 302 12.43 0.47 -0.72
C LEU A 302 11.03 1.04 -0.47
N GLU A 303 10.43 1.68 -1.47
CA GLU A 303 9.05 2.18 -1.40
C GLU A 303 8.06 1.06 -1.04
N TYR A 304 8.23 -0.14 -1.60
CA TYR A 304 7.38 -1.29 -1.29
C TYR A 304 7.51 -1.69 0.17
N ARG A 305 8.74 -1.75 0.71
CA ARG A 305 9.01 -2.09 2.11
C ARG A 305 8.52 -1.02 3.09
N LEU A 306 8.51 0.23 2.66
CA LEU A 306 7.86 1.34 3.36
C LEU A 306 6.33 1.33 3.24
N GLY A 307 5.78 0.47 2.38
CA GLY A 307 4.35 0.34 2.11
C GLY A 307 3.82 1.25 1.01
N LEU A 308 4.66 2.10 0.41
CA LEU A 308 4.30 3.16 -0.54
C LEU A 308 3.91 2.67 -1.94
N THR A 309 4.24 1.43 -2.31
CA THR A 309 3.86 0.84 -3.60
C THR A 309 3.26 -0.55 -3.44
N SER A 310 2.62 -1.05 -4.51
CA SER A 310 2.01 -2.38 -4.53
C SER A 310 3.04 -3.47 -4.79
N GLU A 311 2.77 -4.67 -4.27
CA GLU A 311 3.57 -5.84 -4.61
C GLU A 311 3.52 -6.13 -6.11
N GLU A 312 2.37 -5.93 -6.74
CA GLU A 312 2.23 -6.13 -8.18
C GLU A 312 3.13 -5.19 -9.00
N ALA A 313 3.24 -3.92 -8.60
CA ALA A 313 4.15 -2.96 -9.23
C ALA A 313 5.61 -3.41 -9.05
N LEU A 314 5.99 -3.84 -7.84
CA LEU A 314 7.32 -4.37 -7.55
C LEU A 314 7.64 -5.59 -8.42
N LEU A 315 6.76 -6.59 -8.45
CA LEU A 315 6.97 -7.83 -9.22
C LEU A 315 7.03 -7.56 -10.72
N ARG A 316 6.19 -6.65 -11.25
CA ARG A 316 6.29 -6.23 -12.66
C ARG A 316 7.62 -5.55 -12.96
N ALA A 317 8.12 -4.68 -12.08
CA ALA A 317 9.40 -4.03 -12.27
C ALA A 317 10.57 -5.03 -12.28
N TYR A 318 10.56 -6.02 -11.37
CA TYR A 318 11.54 -7.11 -11.39
C TYR A 318 11.45 -7.94 -12.67
N GLU A 319 10.24 -8.26 -13.14
CA GLU A 319 10.02 -8.97 -14.41
C GLU A 319 10.52 -8.17 -15.63
N ASP A 320 10.22 -6.87 -15.69
CA ASP A 320 10.59 -5.97 -16.78
C ASP A 320 12.12 -5.73 -16.83
N VAL A 321 12.76 -5.52 -15.67
CA VAL A 321 14.23 -5.44 -15.57
C VAL A 321 14.86 -6.74 -16.03
N ALA A 322 14.38 -7.88 -15.53
CA ALA A 322 14.89 -9.19 -15.91
C ALA A 322 14.70 -9.49 -17.41
N TYR A 323 13.55 -9.11 -17.99
CA TYR A 323 13.28 -9.21 -19.43
C TYR A 323 14.22 -8.33 -20.25
N LEU A 324 14.41 -7.06 -19.85
CA LEU A 324 15.26 -6.12 -20.59
C LEU A 324 16.72 -6.52 -20.53
N ASP A 325 17.20 -6.90 -19.35
CA ASP A 325 18.54 -7.47 -19.18
C ASP A 325 18.71 -8.66 -20.09
N ALA A 326 17.81 -9.65 -20.04
CA ALA A 326 17.86 -10.83 -20.89
C ALA A 326 17.71 -10.50 -22.40
N SER A 327 16.97 -9.46 -22.78
CA SER A 327 16.76 -9.08 -24.19
C SER A 327 17.98 -8.41 -24.81
N VAL A 328 18.68 -7.56 -24.05
CA VAL A 328 19.96 -6.94 -24.44
C VAL A 328 21.01 -8.00 -24.68
N LEU A 329 20.99 -8.96 -23.77
CA LEU A 329 21.80 -10.14 -23.77
C LEU A 329 21.59 -11.00 -25.04
N LEU A 330 20.36 -11.36 -25.37
CA LEU A 330 20.05 -12.30 -26.46
C LEU A 330 20.27 -11.75 -27.89
N GLY A 331 20.66 -10.48 -28.04
CA GLY A 331 21.14 -9.89 -29.30
C GLY A 331 20.06 -9.37 -30.26
N GLY A 332 20.51 -9.02 -31.48
CA GLY A 332 19.89 -8.09 -32.45
C GLY A 332 18.36 -7.94 -32.45
N THR A 333 17.59 -9.01 -32.65
CA THR A 333 16.12 -8.95 -32.80
C THR A 333 15.40 -8.81 -31.46
N ALA A 334 15.82 -9.52 -30.42
CA ALA A 334 15.27 -9.40 -29.07
C ALA A 334 15.57 -8.02 -28.47
N PHE A 335 16.78 -7.49 -28.68
CA PHE A 335 17.14 -6.13 -28.31
C PHE A 335 16.29 -5.09 -29.05
N THR A 336 16.04 -5.24 -30.37
CA THR A 336 15.13 -4.34 -31.09
C THR A 336 13.69 -4.38 -30.57
N ALA A 337 13.20 -5.54 -30.14
CA ALA A 337 11.85 -5.68 -29.57
C ALA A 337 11.76 -5.08 -28.15
N GLY A 338 12.76 -5.32 -27.31
CA GLY A 338 12.87 -4.72 -25.97
C GLY A 338 13.01 -3.20 -26.04
N ALA A 339 13.87 -2.69 -26.92
CA ALA A 339 14.04 -1.27 -27.15
C ALA A 339 12.76 -0.61 -27.70
N ALA A 340 12.02 -1.29 -28.60
CA ALA A 340 10.74 -0.77 -29.10
C ALA A 340 9.68 -0.61 -28.00
N LYS A 341 9.64 -1.52 -27.01
CA LYS A 341 8.77 -1.39 -25.82
C LYS A 341 9.16 -0.20 -24.95
N LEU A 342 10.42 0.20 -24.97
CA LEU A 342 10.96 1.39 -24.30
C LEU A 342 10.79 2.69 -25.13
N GLY A 343 10.11 2.63 -26.28
CA GLY A 343 9.96 3.76 -27.20
C GLY A 343 11.18 4.06 -28.06
N ILE A 344 12.18 3.17 -28.07
CA ILE A 344 13.44 3.29 -28.81
C ILE A 344 13.37 2.38 -30.05
N ASN A 345 13.00 2.93 -31.21
CA ASN A 345 12.87 2.14 -32.44
C ASN A 345 14.22 1.92 -33.15
N LEU A 346 14.99 0.95 -32.70
CA LEU A 346 16.33 0.65 -33.20
C LEU A 346 16.40 0.19 -34.67
N THR A 347 15.29 -0.29 -35.26
CA THR A 347 15.28 -0.78 -36.65
C THR A 347 15.43 0.33 -37.71
N ARG A 348 15.42 1.60 -37.31
CA ARG A 348 15.47 2.77 -38.21
C ARG A 348 16.32 3.94 -37.70
N LEU A 349 16.96 3.84 -36.54
CA LEU A 349 17.67 4.96 -35.95
C LEU A 349 19.08 5.09 -36.54
N ARG A 350 19.42 6.29 -37.02
CA ARG A 350 20.83 6.67 -37.22
C ARG A 350 21.55 6.54 -35.87
N PRO A 351 22.85 6.24 -35.81
CA PRO A 351 23.58 6.02 -34.55
C PRO A 351 23.41 7.17 -33.54
N THR A 352 23.44 8.41 -34.02
CA THR A 352 23.18 9.61 -33.22
C THR A 352 21.77 9.70 -32.62
N ALA A 353 20.77 9.16 -33.32
CA ALA A 353 19.39 9.14 -32.84
C ALA A 353 19.18 8.06 -31.75
N ALA A 354 19.88 6.93 -31.83
CA ALA A 354 19.91 5.92 -30.77
C ALA A 354 20.58 6.48 -29.50
N LEU A 355 21.73 7.15 -29.65
CA LEU A 355 22.43 7.81 -28.55
C LEU A 355 21.55 8.84 -27.83
N ASN A 356 20.86 9.70 -28.59
CA ASN A 356 19.96 10.71 -28.02
C ASN A 356 18.75 10.10 -27.31
N ALA A 357 18.22 8.97 -27.82
CA ALA A 357 17.11 8.27 -27.18
C ALA A 357 17.52 7.65 -25.84
N LEU A 358 18.71 7.03 -25.77
CA LEU A 358 19.26 6.49 -24.51
C LEU A 358 19.48 7.59 -23.47
N ARG A 359 20.08 8.72 -23.87
CA ARG A 359 20.26 9.89 -23.01
C ARG A 359 18.93 10.45 -22.49
N ALA A 360 17.94 10.60 -23.38
CA ALA A 360 16.62 11.06 -22.99
C ALA A 360 15.91 10.07 -22.06
N GLY A 361 16.12 8.77 -22.25
CA GLY A 361 15.68 7.72 -21.34
C GLY A 361 16.30 7.83 -19.95
N ARG A 362 17.64 7.89 -19.89
CA ARG A 362 18.39 8.04 -18.63
C ARG A 362 17.98 9.28 -17.88
N ASN A 363 17.93 10.44 -18.54
CA ASN A 363 17.54 11.70 -17.89
C ASN A 363 16.11 11.63 -17.32
N ARG A 364 15.18 10.95 -18.00
CA ARG A 364 13.82 10.73 -17.46
C ARG A 364 13.84 9.88 -16.19
N PHE A 365 14.67 8.82 -16.16
CA PHE A 365 14.85 8.03 -14.93
C PHE A 365 15.48 8.86 -13.83
N ASP A 366 16.56 9.59 -14.12
CA ASP A 366 17.25 10.42 -13.12
C ASP A 366 16.31 11.47 -12.51
N ASP A 367 15.53 12.18 -13.34
CA ASP A 367 14.57 13.19 -12.87
C ASP A 367 13.47 12.57 -11.98
N MET A 368 12.95 11.41 -12.38
CA MET A 368 11.94 10.67 -11.62
C MET A 368 12.51 10.15 -10.28
N ILE A 369 13.69 9.52 -10.32
CA ILE A 369 14.39 8.99 -9.14
C ILE A 369 14.69 10.12 -8.16
N ASN A 370 15.22 11.25 -8.64
CA ASN A 370 15.55 12.40 -7.79
C ASN A 370 14.32 13.03 -7.13
N THR A 371 13.16 12.97 -7.79
CA THR A 371 11.91 13.48 -7.22
C THR A 371 11.40 12.54 -6.14
N ARG A 372 11.21 11.26 -6.46
CA ARG A 372 10.74 10.24 -5.52
C ARG A 372 11.68 10.06 -4.32
N ARG A 373 12.99 10.07 -4.55
CA ARG A 373 14.00 9.93 -3.48
C ARG A 373 13.89 11.03 -2.43
N ARG A 374 13.64 12.28 -2.82
CA ARG A 374 13.47 13.38 -1.84
C ARG A 374 12.28 13.16 -0.91
N GLU A 375 11.20 12.59 -1.43
CA GLU A 375 10.00 12.29 -0.66
C GLU A 375 10.24 11.09 0.27
N VAL A 376 10.83 10.02 -0.26
CA VAL A 376 11.20 8.83 0.51
C VAL A 376 12.18 9.20 1.65
N ASP A 377 13.21 9.98 1.37
CA ASP A 377 14.20 10.41 2.37
C ASP A 377 13.53 11.23 3.49
N THR A 378 12.57 12.09 3.15
CA THR A 378 11.81 12.88 4.14
C THR A 378 10.94 11.97 5.02
N LEU A 379 10.27 10.99 4.43
CA LEU A 379 9.48 10.00 5.16
C LEU A 379 10.35 9.15 6.09
N VAL A 380 11.47 8.64 5.58
CA VAL A 380 12.43 7.83 6.35
C VAL A 380 12.92 8.63 7.55
N ALA A 381 13.35 9.89 7.36
CA ALA A 381 13.81 10.74 8.46
C ALA A 381 12.72 10.95 9.53
N SER A 382 11.47 11.21 9.11
CA SER A 382 10.35 11.36 10.04
C SER A 382 10.08 10.09 10.83
N ARG A 383 10.00 8.94 10.15
CA ARG A 383 9.73 7.64 10.79
C ARG A 383 10.87 7.22 11.70
N PHE A 384 12.11 7.48 11.29
CA PHE A 384 13.28 7.19 12.11
C PHE A 384 13.26 7.98 13.41
N ALA A 385 12.95 9.28 13.35
CA ALA A 385 12.78 10.11 14.54
C ALA A 385 11.65 9.60 15.47
N ASP A 386 10.54 9.13 14.91
CA ASP A 386 9.45 8.52 15.69
C ASP A 386 9.90 7.22 16.39
N LEU A 387 10.69 6.37 15.71
CA LEU A 387 11.25 5.14 16.29
C LEU A 387 12.31 5.45 17.35
N GLU A 388 13.11 6.50 17.15
CA GLU A 388 14.08 6.98 18.13
C GLU A 388 13.39 7.44 19.42
N ALA A 389 12.29 8.20 19.29
CA ALA A 389 11.49 8.71 20.39
C ALA A 389 10.81 7.62 21.23
N GLN A 390 10.61 6.41 20.69
CA GLN A 390 10.06 5.27 21.43
C GLN A 390 11.05 4.69 22.47
N GLY A 391 12.33 5.08 22.41
CA GLY A 391 13.25 5.01 23.54
C GLY A 391 14.43 4.04 23.39
N HIS A 392 14.33 2.95 22.63
CA HIS A 392 15.46 2.01 22.48
C HIS A 392 15.48 1.14 21.20
N GLY A 393 14.69 1.50 20.18
CA GLY A 393 14.66 0.78 18.91
C GLY A 393 15.96 0.97 18.11
N PRO A 394 16.16 2.15 17.49
CA PRO A 394 17.31 2.39 16.60
C PRO A 394 18.65 2.39 17.34
N GLN A 395 18.76 3.05 18.50
CA GLN A 395 20.02 3.46 19.15
C GLN A 395 21.05 2.34 19.45
N ARG A 396 20.66 1.06 19.32
CA ARG A 396 21.53 -0.10 19.56
C ARG A 396 21.83 -0.94 18.31
N HIS A 397 21.13 -0.69 17.21
CA HIS A 397 21.06 -1.59 16.06
C HIS A 397 20.93 -0.89 14.70
N GLU A 398 21.04 0.44 14.63
CA GLU A 398 20.97 1.21 13.36
C GLU A 398 22.34 1.69 12.85
N GLY A 399 22.34 2.48 11.77
CA GLY A 399 23.51 2.95 11.04
C GLY A 399 24.53 3.80 11.82
N ALA A 400 24.13 4.62 12.79
CA ALA A 400 25.08 5.37 13.62
C ALA A 400 25.84 4.47 14.61
N VAL A 401 25.35 3.26 14.91
CA VAL A 401 26.09 2.27 15.71
C VAL A 401 27.26 1.74 14.90
N THR A 402 28.47 2.21 15.14
CA THR A 402 29.64 1.78 14.36
C THR A 402 30.06 0.33 14.60
N ARG A 403 30.85 -0.24 13.68
CA ARG A 403 31.51 -1.55 13.88
C ARG A 403 32.28 -1.62 15.20
N GLN A 404 33.02 -0.56 15.56
CA GLN A 404 33.75 -0.51 16.83
C GLN A 404 32.83 -0.61 18.03
N MET A 405 31.64 0.00 17.97
CA MET A 405 30.64 -0.11 19.04
C MET A 405 30.11 -1.55 19.17
N LEU A 406 29.96 -2.29 18.07
CA LEU A 406 29.61 -3.72 18.13
C LEU A 406 30.71 -4.56 18.79
N GLU A 407 31.98 -4.30 18.43
CA GLU A 407 33.14 -4.98 19.03
C GLU A 407 33.23 -4.68 20.54
N ASP A 408 33.09 -3.42 20.93
CA ASP A 408 33.11 -2.99 22.32
C ASP A 408 31.92 -3.57 23.11
N ARG A 409 30.75 -3.70 22.49
CA ARG A 409 29.57 -4.34 23.08
C ARG A 409 29.83 -5.82 23.39
N VAL A 410 30.42 -6.58 22.46
CA VAL A 410 30.66 -8.02 22.68
C VAL A 410 31.90 -8.28 23.52
N LEU A 411 32.93 -7.44 23.47
CA LEU A 411 34.19 -7.66 24.21
C LEU A 411 34.18 -7.05 25.60
N ARG A 412 33.58 -5.87 25.77
CA ARG A 412 33.67 -5.07 27.00
C ARG A 412 32.31 -4.80 27.65
N GLY A 413 31.21 -5.23 27.04
CA GLY A 413 29.86 -4.99 27.57
C GLY A 413 29.41 -3.53 27.47
N ILE A 414 30.09 -2.73 26.64
CA ILE A 414 29.75 -1.32 26.44
C ILE A 414 28.42 -1.22 25.67
N ASP A 415 27.47 -0.48 26.21
CA ASP A 415 26.20 -0.18 25.54
C ASP A 415 26.44 0.81 24.40
N PRO A 416 26.09 0.47 23.13
CA PRO A 416 26.14 1.41 22.02
C PRO A 416 25.43 2.73 22.29
N MET A 417 24.34 2.71 23.08
CA MET A 417 23.53 3.89 23.37
C MET A 417 24.26 4.89 24.29
N THR A 418 25.09 4.42 25.21
CA THR A 418 25.74 5.29 26.22
C THR A 418 27.25 5.42 26.03
N GLY A 419 27.87 4.53 25.27
CA GLY A 419 29.34 4.43 25.19
C GLY A 419 29.99 3.99 26.50
N THR A 420 29.21 3.47 27.46
CA THR A 420 29.68 3.00 28.78
C THR A 420 29.15 1.60 29.09
N THR A 421 29.56 1.00 30.20
CA THR A 421 28.97 -0.26 30.70
C THR A 421 27.61 -0.07 31.37
N THR A 422 27.06 1.16 31.39
CA THR A 422 25.74 1.47 31.91
C THR A 422 24.70 1.33 30.81
N ASP A 423 23.63 0.58 31.11
CA ASP A 423 22.50 0.36 30.24
C ASP A 423 21.70 1.67 30.09
N GLY A 424 21.60 2.19 28.87
CA GLY A 424 20.95 3.47 28.57
C GLY A 424 19.44 3.49 28.80
N VAL A 425 18.81 2.32 28.95
CA VAL A 425 17.37 2.19 29.15
C VAL A 425 17.02 2.11 30.64
N THR A 426 17.73 1.26 31.37
CA THR A 426 17.43 0.92 32.77
C THR A 426 18.32 1.67 33.77
N GLY A 427 19.42 2.27 33.32
CA GLY A 427 20.45 2.86 34.17
C GLY A 427 21.30 1.85 34.95
N GLY A 428 21.05 0.54 34.77
CA GLY A 428 21.79 -0.54 35.39
C GLY A 428 23.07 -0.91 34.66
N THR A 429 23.66 -2.06 34.99
CA THR A 429 24.80 -2.61 34.21
C THR A 429 24.29 -3.21 32.91
N HIS A 430 24.86 -2.79 31.78
CA HIS A 430 24.54 -3.35 30.47
C HIS A 430 25.08 -4.78 30.33
N ASN A 431 24.25 -5.67 29.80
CA ASN A 431 24.58 -7.09 29.67
C ASN A 431 25.59 -7.33 28.55
N THR A 432 26.66 -8.08 28.83
CA THR A 432 27.61 -8.48 27.79
C THR A 432 27.02 -9.61 26.94
N VAL A 433 26.65 -9.27 25.70
CA VAL A 433 26.16 -10.24 24.70
C VAL A 433 27.31 -10.98 24.03
N ARG A 434 27.04 -12.16 23.47
CA ARG A 434 28.03 -12.91 22.66
C ARG A 434 28.07 -12.43 21.22
N THR A 435 26.94 -11.99 20.70
CA THR A 435 26.77 -11.52 19.32
C THR A 435 26.11 -10.14 19.36
N ALA A 436 26.60 -9.20 18.57
CA ALA A 436 26.00 -7.89 18.36
C ALA A 436 25.86 -7.64 16.86
N THR A 437 24.71 -7.12 16.44
CA THR A 437 24.35 -6.92 15.04
C THR A 437 23.67 -5.58 14.84
N ARG A 438 23.70 -5.06 13.62
CA ARG A 438 23.04 -3.82 13.21
C ARG A 438 22.50 -3.92 11.78
N ILE A 439 21.50 -3.09 11.50
CA ILE A 439 21.15 -2.65 10.15
C ILE A 439 21.97 -1.37 9.89
N THR A 440 22.62 -1.27 8.74
CA THR A 440 23.74 -0.33 8.51
C THR A 440 23.30 1.09 8.14
N ASN A 441 22.02 1.32 7.83
CA ASN A 441 21.49 2.64 7.52
C ASN A 441 20.03 2.82 7.98
N GLU A 442 19.60 4.07 8.08
CA GLU A 442 18.27 4.46 8.59
C GLU A 442 17.14 3.98 7.69
N ALA A 443 17.30 4.07 6.36
CA ALA A 443 16.27 3.69 5.40
C ALA A 443 15.92 2.21 5.52
N ASP A 444 16.93 1.34 5.56
CA ASP A 444 16.74 -0.11 5.73
C ASP A 444 16.18 -0.46 7.11
N PHE A 445 16.55 0.30 8.16
CA PHE A 445 16.02 0.09 9.51
C PHE A 445 14.53 0.42 9.57
N VAL A 446 14.12 1.57 9.03
CA VAL A 446 12.71 1.99 8.94
C VAL A 446 11.93 1.05 8.03
N ALA A 447 12.49 0.67 6.89
CA ALA A 447 11.86 -0.25 5.95
C ALA A 447 11.64 -1.63 6.58
N ALA A 448 12.62 -2.14 7.34
CA ALA A 448 12.50 -3.40 8.06
C ALA A 448 11.41 -3.37 9.14
N GLU A 449 11.33 -2.29 9.90
CA GLU A 449 10.28 -2.07 10.89
C GLU A 449 8.89 -2.05 10.24
N ALA A 450 8.74 -1.24 9.19
CA ALA A 450 7.49 -1.10 8.45
C ALA A 450 7.07 -2.43 7.80
N GLN A 451 8.00 -3.18 7.26
CA GLN A 451 7.77 -4.50 6.67
C GLN A 451 7.29 -5.51 7.72
N ILE A 452 7.93 -5.56 8.89
CA ILE A 452 7.52 -6.44 9.98
C ILE A 452 6.14 -6.04 10.50
N ARG A 453 5.88 -4.75 10.72
CA ARG A 453 4.59 -4.27 11.24
C ARG A 453 3.41 -4.56 10.30
N ARG A 454 3.66 -4.67 8.99
CA ARG A 454 2.67 -5.03 7.97
C ARG A 454 2.53 -6.53 7.73
N SER A 455 3.32 -7.37 8.40
CA SER A 455 3.25 -8.82 8.20
C SER A 455 2.01 -9.45 8.86
N PRO A 456 1.53 -10.60 8.34
CA PRO A 456 0.54 -11.41 9.03
C PRO A 456 1.00 -11.84 10.43
N ASP A 457 2.29 -12.14 10.59
CA ASP A 457 2.92 -12.56 11.85
C ASP A 457 2.82 -11.47 12.92
N TYR A 458 3.01 -10.20 12.56
CA TYR A 458 2.82 -9.10 13.49
C TYR A 458 1.37 -8.99 13.94
N ARG A 459 0.40 -9.09 13.02
CA ARG A 459 -1.02 -9.04 13.38
C ARG A 459 -1.36 -10.18 14.36
N ALA A 460 -0.93 -11.40 14.06
CA ALA A 460 -1.15 -12.55 14.92
C ALA A 460 -0.51 -12.37 16.31
N ALA A 461 0.76 -11.97 16.38
CA ALA A 461 1.49 -11.78 17.63
C ALA A 461 0.91 -10.63 18.48
N ARG A 462 0.50 -9.54 17.83
CA ARG A 462 -0.15 -8.40 18.47
C ARG A 462 -1.51 -8.78 19.05
N ASP A 463 -2.34 -9.49 18.30
CA ASP A 463 -3.69 -9.89 18.74
C ASP A 463 -3.60 -10.88 19.91
N GLU A 464 -2.64 -11.80 19.86
CA GLU A 464 -2.32 -12.67 21.00
C GLU A 464 -1.86 -11.86 22.21
N ALA A 465 -0.97 -10.88 22.03
CA ALA A 465 -0.49 -10.01 23.10
C ALA A 465 -1.63 -9.18 23.73
N MET A 466 -2.52 -8.62 22.91
CA MET A 466 -3.72 -7.91 23.36
C MET A 466 -4.62 -8.80 24.23
N SER A 467 -4.82 -10.06 23.84
CA SER A 467 -5.62 -11.00 24.65
C SER A 467 -5.05 -11.23 26.05
N ARG A 468 -3.72 -11.19 26.20
CA ARG A 468 -3.02 -11.35 27.50
C ARG A 468 -3.00 -10.06 28.32
N LEU A 469 -3.11 -8.90 27.66
CA LEU A 469 -3.09 -7.58 28.28
C LEU A 469 -4.31 -7.32 29.17
N GLY A 470 -5.46 -7.99 28.94
CA GLY A 470 -6.63 -7.88 29.82
C GLY A 470 -6.36 -8.19 31.30
N LEU A 471 -5.25 -8.89 31.61
CA LEU A 471 -4.81 -9.22 32.97
C LEU A 471 -3.56 -8.45 33.44
N ARG A 472 -2.95 -7.60 32.58
CA ARG A 472 -1.66 -6.93 32.82
C ARG A 472 -1.68 -5.48 32.35
N THR A 473 -0.89 -4.61 33.00
CA THR A 473 -0.74 -3.21 32.55
C THR A 473 0.19 -3.05 31.35
N ARG A 474 1.03 -4.06 31.08
CA ARG A 474 2.05 -4.09 30.04
C ARG A 474 2.34 -5.51 29.58
N THR A 475 2.60 -5.71 28.30
CA THR A 475 3.12 -6.96 27.73
C THR A 475 4.12 -6.68 26.61
N THR A 476 4.94 -7.67 26.27
CA THR A 476 5.80 -7.64 25.09
C THR A 476 5.46 -8.77 24.13
N PHE A 477 5.74 -8.59 22.86
CA PHE A 477 5.71 -9.66 21.86
C PHE A 477 6.84 -9.48 20.84
N GLU A 478 7.16 -10.56 20.15
CA GLU A 478 8.26 -10.62 19.19
C GLU A 478 7.72 -11.10 17.85
N VAL A 479 8.27 -10.54 16.77
CA VAL A 479 8.03 -10.98 15.40
C VAL A 479 9.39 -11.19 14.74
N SER A 480 9.58 -12.36 14.14
CA SER A 480 10.83 -12.73 13.48
C SER A 480 10.52 -13.25 12.08
N LEU A 481 11.06 -12.59 11.06
CA LEU A 481 10.84 -12.92 9.65
C LEU A 481 12.16 -13.21 8.94
N PRO A 482 12.16 -13.99 7.85
CA PRO A 482 13.36 -14.23 7.04
C PRO A 482 14.03 -12.91 6.63
N ILE A 483 15.36 -12.86 6.72
CA ILE A 483 16.10 -11.62 6.46
C ILE A 483 15.91 -11.09 5.04
N GLU A 484 15.79 -12.00 4.06
CA GLU A 484 15.56 -11.68 2.65
C GLU A 484 14.18 -11.06 2.41
N ASP A 485 13.16 -11.48 3.17
CA ASP A 485 11.82 -10.89 3.07
C ASP A 485 11.78 -9.49 3.69
N VAL A 486 12.60 -9.24 4.71
CA VAL A 486 12.63 -7.97 5.46
C VAL A 486 13.54 -6.92 4.84
N LEU A 487 14.75 -7.30 4.42
CA LEU A 487 15.78 -6.40 3.91
C LEU A 487 16.10 -6.59 2.42
N GLY A 488 15.47 -7.56 1.76
CA GLY A 488 15.68 -7.85 0.34
C GLY A 488 16.84 -8.79 0.11
N ARG A 489 17.02 -9.18 -1.15
CA ARG A 489 18.06 -10.15 -1.55
C ARG A 489 19.48 -9.65 -1.27
N ASP A 490 19.66 -8.34 -1.18
CA ASP A 490 20.96 -7.71 -0.94
C ASP A 490 21.16 -7.33 0.52
N PHE A 491 20.42 -7.98 1.43
CA PHE A 491 20.49 -7.74 2.86
C PHE A 491 21.93 -7.75 3.39
N HIS A 492 22.85 -8.48 2.74
CA HIS A 492 24.28 -8.50 3.07
C HIS A 492 24.94 -7.11 3.11
N ASN A 493 24.45 -6.14 2.32
CA ASN A 493 24.92 -4.75 2.36
C ASN A 493 24.23 -3.92 3.44
N ALA A 494 23.04 -4.34 3.85
CA ALA A 494 22.20 -3.69 4.85
C ALA A 494 22.50 -4.15 6.27
N VAL A 495 23.29 -5.22 6.49
CA VAL A 495 23.55 -5.76 7.83
C VAL A 495 25.02 -5.93 8.14
N GLU A 496 25.35 -5.77 9.42
CA GLU A 496 26.67 -6.09 9.95
C GLU A 496 26.54 -6.76 11.31
N GLY A 497 27.46 -7.68 11.62
CA GLY A 497 27.44 -8.36 12.91
C GLY A 497 28.80 -8.89 13.34
N ILE A 498 29.04 -8.85 14.65
CA ILE A 498 30.25 -9.34 15.31
C ILE A 498 29.88 -10.35 16.38
N ARG A 499 30.61 -11.47 16.43
CA ARG A 499 30.52 -12.52 17.44
C ARG A 499 31.84 -12.62 18.21
N ARG A 500 31.77 -12.62 19.54
CA ARG A 500 32.92 -12.91 20.41
C ARG A 500 33.28 -14.40 20.36
N LEU A 501 34.56 -14.68 20.13
CA LEU A 501 35.19 -15.98 20.34
C LEU A 501 35.73 -16.06 21.78
N GLY A 502 35.60 -17.23 22.41
CA GLY A 502 35.95 -17.41 23.83
C GLY A 502 34.89 -16.87 24.80
N SER A 503 35.24 -16.85 26.09
CA SER A 503 34.33 -16.43 27.16
C SER A 503 34.36 -14.91 27.37
N VAL A 504 33.38 -14.34 28.05
CA VAL A 504 33.40 -12.90 28.44
C VAL A 504 34.69 -12.57 29.22
N LYS A 505 35.13 -13.47 30.11
CA LYS A 505 36.32 -13.27 30.95
C LYS A 505 37.64 -13.52 30.23
N ASN A 506 37.60 -14.21 29.10
CA ASN A 506 38.77 -14.58 28.30
C ASN A 506 38.38 -14.62 26.81
N PRO A 507 38.19 -13.45 26.19
CA PRO A 507 37.91 -13.36 24.76
C PRO A 507 39.17 -13.75 23.98
N THR A 508 39.00 -14.63 22.99
CA THR A 508 40.11 -15.12 22.14
C THR A 508 40.12 -14.46 20.76
N GLY A 509 39.12 -13.63 20.46
CA GLY A 509 38.99 -12.93 19.19
C GLY A 509 37.53 -12.58 18.87
N ILE A 510 37.32 -12.13 17.64
CA ILE A 510 36.01 -11.81 17.07
C ILE A 510 35.85 -12.48 15.71
N GLN A 511 34.60 -12.72 15.32
CA GLN A 511 34.23 -13.28 14.02
C GLN A 511 33.06 -12.48 13.44
N THR A 512 33.07 -12.20 12.14
CA THR A 512 31.92 -11.62 11.44
C THR A 512 30.77 -12.62 11.44
N VAL A 513 29.55 -12.14 11.69
CA VAL A 513 28.33 -12.95 11.65
C VAL A 513 27.99 -13.24 10.19
N ASP A 514 27.73 -14.52 9.89
CA ASP A 514 27.11 -14.92 8.63
C ASP A 514 25.59 -14.81 8.77
N PHE A 515 24.97 -14.08 7.86
CA PHE A 515 23.53 -13.83 7.84
C PHE A 515 22.78 -14.67 6.80
N GLY A 516 23.44 -15.59 6.08
CA GLY A 516 22.79 -16.44 5.09
C GLY A 516 21.65 -17.25 5.71
N SER A 517 20.41 -17.10 5.22
CA SER A 517 19.20 -17.68 5.84
C SER A 517 18.92 -17.22 7.28
N GLY A 518 19.38 -16.03 7.64
CA GLY A 518 19.08 -15.38 8.92
C GLY A 518 17.65 -14.82 9.02
N THR A 519 17.37 -14.13 10.11
CA THR A 519 16.09 -13.45 10.35
C THR A 519 16.29 -12.00 10.76
N VAL A 520 15.26 -11.17 10.64
CA VAL A 520 15.17 -9.89 11.35
C VAL A 520 14.09 -10.01 12.41
N THR A 521 14.45 -9.64 13.64
CA THR A 521 13.59 -9.76 14.81
C THR A 521 13.24 -8.37 15.31
N ALA A 522 11.93 -8.09 15.43
CA ALA A 522 11.41 -6.93 16.11
C ALA A 522 10.73 -7.34 17.42
N VAL A 523 11.05 -6.65 18.49
CA VAL A 523 10.38 -6.79 19.79
C VAL A 523 9.55 -5.54 20.02
N TYR A 524 8.29 -5.72 20.41
CA TYR A 524 7.37 -4.64 20.69
C TYR A 524 6.89 -4.69 22.14
N GLU A 525 6.63 -3.52 22.69
CA GLU A 525 5.97 -3.32 23.98
C GLU A 525 4.57 -2.77 23.75
N LEU A 526 3.60 -3.35 24.43
CA LEU A 526 2.20 -2.99 24.36
C LEU A 526 1.69 -2.57 25.74
N LEU A 527 1.14 -1.35 25.80
CA LEU A 527 0.49 -0.76 26.97
C LEU A 527 -1.03 -0.73 26.79
N HIS A 528 -1.77 -0.63 27.89
CA HIS A 528 -3.25 -0.71 27.93
C HIS A 528 -4.00 0.35 27.08
N THR A 529 -3.31 1.42 26.66
CA THR A 529 -3.92 2.60 26.03
C THR A 529 -3.22 3.02 24.73
N GLY A 530 -2.32 2.21 24.16
CA GLY A 530 -1.46 2.65 23.08
C GLY A 530 -1.14 1.58 22.06
N GLU A 531 -0.65 2.03 20.90
CA GLU A 531 -0.10 1.15 19.89
C GLU A 531 1.19 0.48 20.38
N PRO A 532 1.53 -0.72 19.87
CA PRO A 532 2.80 -1.36 20.16
C PRO A 532 3.98 -0.47 19.76
N SER A 533 4.81 -0.12 20.75
CA SER A 533 6.06 0.64 20.58
C SER A 533 7.22 -0.33 20.32
N LEU A 534 8.07 -0.02 19.35
CA LEU A 534 9.26 -0.79 19.05
C LEU A 534 10.24 -0.72 20.21
N VAL A 535 10.56 -1.89 20.76
CA VAL A 535 11.59 -2.06 21.76
C VAL A 535 12.95 -2.19 21.09
N THR A 536 13.09 -3.13 20.16
CA THR A 536 14.36 -3.32 19.47
C THR A 536 14.10 -4.02 18.14
N LEU A 537 14.94 -3.74 17.16
CA LEU A 537 14.93 -4.37 15.85
C LEU A 537 16.36 -4.76 15.51
N PHE A 538 16.62 -6.03 15.22
CA PHE A 538 17.97 -6.48 14.92
C PHE A 538 17.99 -7.70 13.99
N PRO A 539 19.00 -7.80 13.10
CA PRO A 539 19.19 -9.00 12.30
C PRO A 539 19.91 -10.07 13.11
N THR A 540 19.55 -11.33 12.88
CA THR A 540 20.15 -12.51 13.50
C THR A 540 20.68 -13.43 12.40
N GLY A 541 21.99 -13.68 12.43
CA GLY A 541 22.64 -14.62 11.53
C GLY A 541 22.75 -16.05 12.06
N VAL A 542 23.29 -16.94 11.23
CA VAL A 542 23.46 -18.37 11.55
C VAL A 542 24.55 -18.58 12.60
N ARG A 543 24.36 -19.59 13.45
CA ARG A 543 25.22 -19.89 14.60
C ARG A 543 26.57 -20.49 14.26
#